data_AF-A0AAJ8LPH4-F1
#
_entry.id   AF-A0AAJ8LPH4-F1
#
_cell.length_a   1.000
_cell.length_b   1.000
_cell.length_c   1.000
_cell.angle_alpha   90.00
_cell.angle_beta   90.00
_cell.angle_gamma   90.00
#
_symmetry.space_group_name_H-M   'P 1'
#
loop_
_entity.id
_entity.type
_entity.pdbx_description
1 polymer ?
#
loop_
_entity_poly.entity_id
_entity_poly.type
_entity_poly.pdbx_seq_one_letter_code
_entity_poly.pdbx_strand_id
1 'polypeptide(L)'
;MDALIPFTTSGSLVDLVDKKVMVILRDGRKMIGVFRSYDQFANFLLDSCVERLHYKLEYADKDIGVLLVRGENVVALGEIDLIAEDMVPLVEVGLKEIEEKINAETKRRERDQIVREKVLSTMGFVNEGREGDAY
;
A
#
# COMPACT_ATOMS: atom_id res chain seq x y z
N MET A 1 -17.14 30.95 12.36
CA MET A 1 -17.94 29.97 11.62
C MET A 1 -17.26 28.65 11.87
N ASP A 2 -17.83 27.80 12.71
CA ASP A 2 -17.31 26.45 12.90
C ASP A 2 -17.39 25.75 11.55
N ALA A 3 -16.24 25.39 10.99
CA ALA A 3 -16.19 24.60 9.78
C ALA A 3 -16.95 23.30 10.08
N LEU A 4 -18.06 23.08 9.40
CA LEU A 4 -18.86 21.87 9.53
C LEU A 4 -18.02 20.73 8.93
N ILE A 5 -17.14 20.11 9.72
CA ILE A 5 -16.30 19.00 9.25
C ILE A 5 -17.23 17.83 8.93
N PRO A 6 -17.40 17.46 7.65
CA PRO A 6 -18.30 16.39 7.28
C PRO A 6 -17.63 15.05 7.59
N PHE A 7 -18.14 14.31 8.57
CA PHE A 7 -17.68 12.95 8.92
C PHE A 7 -18.19 11.92 7.91
N THR A 8 -17.73 12.03 6.67
CA THR A 8 -18.08 11.15 5.55
C THR A 8 -16.80 10.75 4.82
N THR A 9 -16.79 9.58 4.18
CA THR A 9 -15.67 9.15 3.33
C THR A 9 -15.32 10.22 2.30
N SER A 10 -16.33 10.79 1.65
CA SER A 10 -16.11 11.85 0.66
C SER A 10 -15.53 13.13 1.27
N GLY A 11 -15.91 13.46 2.50
CA GLY A 11 -15.36 14.58 3.26
C GLY A 11 -13.89 14.36 3.65
N SER A 12 -13.47 13.12 3.90
CA SER A 12 -12.06 12.81 4.19
C SER A 12 -11.18 12.76 2.93
N LEU A 13 -11.75 12.39 1.78
CA LEU A 13 -11.01 12.25 0.52
C LEU A 13 -10.90 13.57 -0.27
N VAL A 14 -11.83 14.52 -0.07
CA VAL A 14 -11.85 15.79 -0.82
C VAL A 14 -10.56 16.58 -0.64
N ASP A 15 -10.00 16.56 0.57
CA ASP A 15 -8.78 17.29 0.93
C ASP A 15 -7.51 16.68 0.33
N LEU A 16 -7.63 15.50 -0.28
CA LEU A 16 -6.52 14.77 -0.89
C LEU A 16 -6.45 14.96 -2.42
N VAL A 17 -7.47 15.59 -3.02
CA VAL A 17 -7.51 15.88 -4.45
C VAL A 17 -6.34 16.76 -4.87
N ASP A 18 -5.72 16.40 -5.99
CA ASP A 18 -4.51 17.00 -6.57
C ASP A 18 -3.26 16.95 -5.68
N LYS A 19 -3.27 16.13 -4.62
CA LYS A 19 -2.10 15.88 -3.78
C LYS A 19 -1.42 14.57 -4.15
N LYS A 20 -0.13 14.49 -3.81
CA LYS A 20 0.64 13.24 -3.89
C LYS A 20 0.25 12.36 -2.71
N VAL A 21 -0.20 11.15 -3.00
CA VAL A 21 -0.67 10.19 -1.98
C VAL A 21 0.09 8.87 -2.10
N MET A 22 0.18 8.16 -0.98
CA MET A 22 0.53 6.74 -0.95
C MET A 22 -0.74 5.93 -0.68
N VAL A 23 -0.90 4.83 -1.40
CA VAL A 23 -2.02 3.90 -1.29
C VAL A 23 -1.47 2.51 -1.01
N ILE A 24 -1.99 1.85 0.03
CA ILE A 24 -1.73 0.46 0.34
C ILE A 24 -2.90 -0.38 -0.15
N LEU A 25 -2.62 -1.34 -1.03
CA LEU A 25 -3.61 -2.28 -1.55
C LEU A 25 -3.65 -3.56 -0.72
N ARG A 26 -4.75 -4.33 -0.84
CA ARG A 26 -4.93 -5.60 -0.11
C ARG A 26 -3.85 -6.64 -0.39
N ASP A 27 -3.31 -6.64 -1.61
CA ASP A 27 -2.19 -7.51 -2.00
C ASP A 27 -0.82 -7.04 -1.46
N GLY A 28 -0.80 -6.00 -0.62
CA GLY A 28 0.40 -5.44 0.03
C GLY A 28 1.19 -4.46 -0.84
N ARG A 29 0.76 -4.21 -2.08
CA ARG A 29 1.40 -3.27 -3.00
C ARG A 29 1.21 -1.83 -2.51
N LYS A 30 2.22 -1.00 -2.76
CA LYS A 30 2.27 0.41 -2.35
C LYS A 30 2.32 1.25 -3.61
N MET A 31 1.23 1.95 -3.88
CA MET A 31 1.11 2.82 -5.06
C MET A 31 1.31 4.26 -4.60
N ILE A 32 2.16 5.01 -5.30
CA ILE A 32 2.35 6.43 -5.07
C ILE A 32 1.91 7.15 -6.33
N GLY A 33 1.11 8.21 -6.21
CA GLY A 33 0.63 8.96 -7.37
C GLY A 33 -0.10 10.23 -6.98
N VAL A 34 -0.59 10.97 -7.97
CA VAL A 34 -1.40 12.17 -7.77
C VAL A 34 -2.88 11.76 -7.76
N PHE A 35 -3.59 12.06 -6.68
CA PHE A 35 -5.00 11.70 -6.51
C PHE A 35 -5.91 12.65 -7.29
N ARG A 36 -6.55 12.19 -8.38
CA ARG A 36 -7.27 13.09 -9.29
C ARG A 36 -8.77 13.13 -9.07
N SER A 37 -9.39 11.99 -8.86
CA SER A 37 -10.83 11.88 -8.72
C SER A 37 -11.21 10.66 -7.90
N TYR A 38 -12.36 10.71 -7.25
CA TYR A 38 -12.88 9.63 -6.44
C TYR A 38 -14.42 9.62 -6.40
N ASP A 39 -15.00 8.53 -5.90
CA ASP A 39 -16.43 8.41 -5.60
C ASP A 39 -16.68 8.07 -4.11
N GLN A 40 -17.96 8.01 -3.69
CA GLN A 40 -18.30 7.71 -2.30
C GLN A 40 -17.91 6.29 -1.84
N PHE A 41 -17.57 5.39 -2.76
CA PHE A 41 -17.11 4.03 -2.46
C PHE A 41 -15.58 3.94 -2.40
N ALA A 42 -14.88 5.08 -2.47
CA ALA A 42 -13.43 5.17 -2.56
C ALA A 42 -12.84 4.47 -3.79
N ASN A 43 -13.59 4.37 -4.90
CA ASN A 43 -12.97 4.14 -6.19
C ASN A 43 -12.29 5.43 -6.62
N PHE A 44 -11.06 5.38 -7.13
CA PHE A 44 -10.33 6.58 -7.49
C PHE A 44 -9.34 6.38 -8.63
N LEU A 45 -8.95 7.50 -9.24
CA LEU A 45 -7.92 7.57 -10.26
C LEU A 45 -6.66 8.20 -9.69
N LEU A 46 -5.55 7.48 -9.82
CA LEU A 46 -4.20 8.00 -9.63
C LEU A 46 -3.59 8.32 -10.99
N ASP A 47 -2.97 9.48 -11.07
CA ASP A 47 -2.16 9.93 -12.21
C ASP A 47 -0.68 9.90 -11.84
N SER A 48 0.21 9.75 -12.82
CA SER A 48 1.66 9.63 -12.63
C SER A 48 2.03 8.64 -11.51
N CYS A 49 1.36 7.50 -11.52
CA CYS A 49 1.44 6.48 -10.51
C CYS A 49 2.70 5.62 -10.70
N VAL A 50 3.39 5.38 -9.59
CA VAL A 50 4.46 4.40 -9.47
C VAL A 50 4.10 3.37 -8.42
N GLU A 51 4.50 2.13 -8.63
CA GLU A 51 4.52 1.10 -7.60
C GLU A 51 5.87 1.14 -6.89
N ARG A 52 5.87 1.42 -5.59
CA ARG A 52 7.09 1.45 -4.78
C ARG A 52 7.29 0.13 -4.06
N LEU A 53 8.38 -0.55 -4.39
CA LEU A 53 8.83 -1.76 -3.70
C LEU A 53 9.74 -1.35 -2.55
N HIS A 54 9.53 -1.93 -1.36
CA HIS A 54 10.37 -1.67 -0.19
C HIS A 54 11.02 -2.95 0.30
N TYR A 55 12.31 -2.86 0.61
CA TYR A 55 13.06 -3.91 1.29
C TYR A 55 13.97 -3.27 2.35
N LYS A 56 13.57 -3.33 3.61
CA LYS A 56 14.27 -2.68 4.73
C LYS A 56 14.44 -1.17 4.48
N LEU A 57 15.67 -0.69 4.29
CA LEU A 57 16.00 0.71 4.00
C LEU A 57 16.25 0.96 2.51
N GLU A 58 15.90 0.00 1.65
CA GLU A 58 16.02 0.12 0.19
C GLU A 58 14.63 0.23 -0.44
N TYR A 59 14.54 0.94 -1.56
CA TYR A 59 13.33 1.01 -2.37
C TYR A 59 13.63 1.04 -3.88
N ALA A 60 12.63 0.71 -4.69
CA ALA A 60 12.65 0.96 -6.12
C ALA A 60 11.24 1.32 -6.61
N ASP A 61 11.17 2.22 -7.58
CA ASP A 61 9.91 2.66 -8.18
C ASP A 61 9.73 2.02 -9.57
N LYS A 62 8.55 1.43 -9.79
CA LYS A 62 8.13 0.89 -11.07
C LYS A 62 7.03 1.78 -11.63
N ASP A 63 7.25 2.34 -12.82
CA ASP A 63 6.28 3.21 -13.46
C ASP A 63 5.01 2.46 -13.89
N ILE A 64 3.85 3.03 -13.58
CA ILE A 64 2.52 2.51 -13.90
C ILE A 64 1.74 3.49 -14.78
N GLY A 65 1.94 4.81 -14.59
CA GLY A 65 1.22 5.85 -15.31
C GLY A 65 -0.15 6.14 -14.69
N VAL A 66 -1.24 5.88 -15.41
CA VAL A 66 -2.59 6.16 -14.90
C VAL A 66 -3.22 4.87 -14.36
N LEU A 67 -3.72 4.91 -13.13
CA LEU A 67 -4.29 3.76 -12.44
C LEU A 67 -5.68 4.06 -11.91
N LEU A 68 -6.68 3.29 -12.34
CA LEU A 68 -8.01 3.26 -11.74
C LEU A 68 -8.04 2.16 -10.67
N VAL A 69 -8.26 2.55 -9.42
CA VAL A 69 -8.30 1.65 -8.27
C VAL A 69 -9.74 1.46 -7.82
N ARG A 70 -10.09 0.22 -7.54
CA ARG A 70 -11.39 -0.15 -6.97
C ARG A 70 -11.34 -0.10 -5.44
N GLY A 71 -12.30 0.58 -4.83
CA GLY A 71 -12.25 0.99 -3.42
C GLY A 71 -12.17 -0.16 -2.43
N GLU A 72 -12.75 -1.33 -2.73
CA GLU A 72 -12.62 -2.47 -1.82
C GLU A 72 -11.17 -2.97 -1.71
N ASN A 73 -10.33 -2.77 -2.73
CA ASN A 73 -8.94 -3.23 -2.72
C ASN A 73 -8.01 -2.31 -1.93
N VAL A 74 -8.52 -1.20 -1.41
CA VAL A 74 -7.76 -0.18 -0.69
C VAL A 74 -7.78 -0.50 0.80
N VAL A 75 -6.59 -0.61 1.40
CA VAL A 75 -6.42 -0.80 2.84
C VAL A 75 -6.27 0.55 3.53
N ALA A 76 -5.41 1.39 2.98
CA ALA A 76 -5.14 2.74 3.49
C ALA A 76 -4.68 3.66 2.37
N LEU A 77 -4.94 4.96 2.54
CA LEU A 77 -4.48 6.02 1.66
C LEU A 77 -4.14 7.24 2.53
N GLY A 78 -3.03 7.92 2.20
CA GLY A 78 -2.62 9.14 2.90
C GLY A 78 -1.80 10.07 2.02
N GLU A 79 -1.90 11.37 2.30
CA GLU A 79 -1.03 12.41 1.72
C GLU A 79 0.43 12.17 2.11
N ILE A 80 1.33 12.39 1.16
CA ILE A 80 2.77 12.37 1.40
C ILE A 80 3.24 13.80 1.65
N ASP A 81 3.81 14.05 2.82
CA ASP A 81 4.60 15.25 3.08
C ASP A 81 5.98 15.09 2.41
N LEU A 82 6.22 15.89 1.37
CA LEU A 82 7.45 15.84 0.58
C LEU A 82 8.70 16.15 1.40
N ILE A 83 8.59 17.03 2.41
CA ILE A 83 9.72 17.39 3.26
C ILE A 83 10.07 16.23 4.17
N ALA A 84 9.07 15.61 4.77
CA ALA A 84 9.28 14.46 5.64
C ALA A 84 9.83 13.25 4.87
N GLU A 85 9.35 13.04 3.63
CA GLU A 85 9.79 11.97 2.75
C GLU A 85 11.29 12.07 2.42
N ASP A 86 11.80 13.27 2.12
CA ASP A 86 13.22 13.50 1.82
C ASP A 86 14.14 13.23 3.02
N MET A 87 13.60 13.27 4.24
CA MET A 87 14.35 13.03 5.48
C MET A 87 14.43 11.54 5.85
N VAL A 88 13.67 10.67 5.16
CA VAL A 88 13.70 9.23 5.42
C VAL A 88 14.97 8.66 4.78
N PRO A 89 15.82 7.91 5.52
CA PRO A 89 17.08 7.38 5.00
C PRO A 89 16.87 6.13 4.13
N LEU A 90 16.05 6.25 3.07
CA LEU A 90 15.81 5.22 2.09
C LEU A 90 16.81 5.34 0.93
N VAL A 91 17.31 4.19 0.45
CA VAL A 91 18.26 4.09 -0.66
C VAL A 91 17.55 3.54 -1.87
N GLU A 92 17.56 4.29 -2.98
CA GLU A 92 17.05 3.81 -4.25
C GLU A 92 17.99 2.75 -4.84
N VAL A 93 17.45 1.60 -5.21
CA VAL A 93 18.19 0.47 -5.82
C VAL A 93 17.55 0.03 -7.12
N GLY A 94 18.23 -0.82 -7.87
CA GLY A 94 17.68 -1.34 -9.13
C GLY A 94 16.44 -2.20 -8.90
N LEU A 95 15.42 -2.03 -9.76
CA LEU A 95 14.15 -2.77 -9.67
C LEU A 95 14.35 -4.30 -9.61
N LYS A 96 15.23 -4.85 -10.46
CA LYS A 96 15.50 -6.30 -10.47
C LYS A 96 16.12 -6.78 -9.16
N GLU A 97 17.03 -5.99 -8.59
CA GLU A 97 17.73 -6.34 -7.36
C GLU A 97 16.74 -6.42 -6.18
N ILE A 98 15.83 -5.44 -6.06
CA ILE A 98 14.85 -5.44 -4.97
C ILE A 98 13.79 -6.53 -5.15
N GLU A 99 13.36 -6.80 -6.39
CA GLU A 99 12.44 -7.89 -6.71
C GLU A 99 13.01 -9.25 -6.29
N GLU A 100 14.30 -9.49 -6.53
CA GLU A 100 14.99 -10.71 -6.10
C GLU A 100 15.04 -10.83 -4.57
N LYS A 101 15.37 -9.73 -3.86
CA LYS A 101 15.40 -9.68 -2.39
C LYS A 101 14.02 -9.96 -1.78
N ILE A 102 12.97 -9.32 -2.30
CA ILE A 102 11.58 -9.51 -1.86
C ILE A 102 11.12 -10.93 -2.13
N ASN A 103 11.36 -11.46 -3.34
CA ASN A 103 10.97 -12.84 -3.69
C ASN A 103 11.65 -13.89 -2.80
N ALA A 104 12.92 -13.68 -2.46
CA ALA A 104 13.64 -14.56 -1.53
C ALA A 104 13.04 -14.49 -0.11
N GLU A 105 12.66 -13.31 0.36
CA GLU A 105 12.02 -13.12 1.66
C GLU A 105 10.61 -13.72 1.71
N THR A 106 9.78 -13.50 0.70
CA THR A 106 8.42 -14.05 0.61
C THR A 106 8.45 -15.59 0.65
N LYS A 107 9.31 -16.23 -0.14
CA LYS A 107 9.50 -17.70 -0.10
C LYS A 107 9.97 -18.22 1.25
N ARG A 108 10.70 -17.41 2.02
CA ARG A 108 11.10 -17.78 3.39
C ARG A 108 9.91 -17.65 4.33
N ARG A 109 9.18 -16.52 4.28
CA ARG A 109 7.99 -16.28 5.09
C ARG A 109 6.91 -17.32 4.87
N GLU A 110 6.63 -17.71 3.63
CA GLU A 110 5.67 -18.77 3.29
C GLU A 110 6.03 -20.10 3.96
N ARG A 111 7.31 -20.51 3.88
CA ARG A 111 7.79 -21.73 4.55
C ARG A 111 7.63 -21.67 6.06
N ASP A 112 8.02 -20.55 6.66
CA ASP A 112 7.91 -20.33 8.10
C ASP A 112 6.43 -20.29 8.55
N GLN A 113 5.55 -19.73 7.72
CA GLN A 113 4.12 -19.62 7.97
C GLN A 113 3.43 -20.99 7.93
N ILE A 114 3.75 -21.85 6.97
CA ILE A 114 3.22 -23.22 6.90
C ILE A 114 3.58 -24.02 8.16
N VAL A 115 4.83 -23.91 8.62
CA VAL A 115 5.28 -24.59 9.85
C VAL A 115 4.53 -24.03 11.07
N ARG A 116 4.44 -22.70 11.17
CA ARG A 116 3.75 -22.02 12.27
C ARG A 116 2.27 -22.41 12.34
N GLU A 117 1.56 -22.40 11.22
CA GLU A 117 0.15 -22.76 11.14
C GLU A 117 -0.09 -24.22 11.56
N LYS A 118 0.79 -25.13 11.13
CA LYS A 118 0.73 -26.53 11.54
C LYS A 118 0.90 -26.69 13.05
N VAL A 119 1.81 -25.94 13.67
CA VAL A 119 2.01 -25.98 15.13
C VAL A 119 0.82 -25.37 15.87
N LEU A 120 0.36 -24.19 15.44
CA LEU A 120 -0.72 -23.46 16.12
C LEU A 120 -2.06 -24.19 16.04
N SER A 121 -2.36 -24.84 14.92
CA SER A 121 -3.58 -25.64 14.77
C SER A 121 -3.63 -26.81 15.77
N THR A 122 -2.49 -27.45 16.08
CA THR A 122 -2.45 -28.50 17.13
C THR A 122 -2.76 -27.98 18.54
N MET A 123 -2.60 -26.68 18.77
CA MET A 123 -2.89 -26.01 20.05
C MET A 123 -4.31 -25.40 20.09
N GLY A 124 -5.13 -25.62 19.05
CA GLY A 124 -6.50 -25.13 18.99
C GLY A 124 -6.65 -23.69 18.47
N PHE A 125 -5.59 -23.08 17.92
CA PHE A 125 -5.69 -21.80 17.25
C PHE A 125 -6.22 -21.97 15.83
N VAL A 126 -7.12 -21.07 15.43
CA VAL A 126 -7.68 -20.98 14.07
C VAL A 126 -6.96 -19.87 13.32
N ASN A 127 -6.56 -20.15 12.09
CA ASN A 127 -5.97 -19.15 11.20
C ASN A 127 -7.03 -18.67 10.21
N GLU A 128 -7.41 -17.39 10.28
CA GLU A 128 -8.34 -16.75 9.34
C GLU A 128 -7.57 -16.02 8.22
N GLY A 129 -6.56 -16.67 7.63
CA GLY A 129 -5.88 -16.12 6.46
C GLY A 129 -6.82 -16.13 5.26
N ARG A 130 -7.43 -14.98 4.93
CA ARG A 130 -8.20 -14.82 3.70
C ARG A 130 -7.25 -14.62 2.52
N GLU A 131 -7.52 -15.32 1.43
CA GLU A 131 -6.80 -15.17 0.18
C GLU A 131 -6.88 -13.71 -0.29
N GLY A 132 -5.72 -13.06 -0.47
CA GLY A 132 -5.63 -11.68 -0.92
C GLY A 132 -5.45 -10.61 0.16
N ASP A 133 -5.40 -10.96 1.45
CA ASP A 133 -5.08 -10.03 2.55
C ASP A 133 -3.58 -10.15 2.93
N ALA A 134 -2.71 -9.61 2.08
CA ALA A 134 -1.24 -9.69 2.21
C ALA A 134 -0.58 -8.37 2.66
N TYR A 135 -1.37 -7.41 3.13
CA TYR A 135 -0.95 -6.07 3.54
C TYR A 135 -0.23 -6.01 4.89
#